data_AF-A0A954CHV3-F1
#
_entry.id   AF-A0A954CHV3-F1
#
_cell.length_a   1.000
_cell.length_b   1.000
_cell.length_c   1.000
_cell.angle_alpha   90.00
_cell.angle_beta   90.00
_cell.angle_gamma   90.00
#
_symmetry.space_group_name_H-M   'P 1'
#
loop_
_entity.id
_entity.type
_entity.pdbx_description
1 polymer ?
#
loop_
_entity_poly.entity_id
_entity_poly.type
_entity_poly.pdbx_seq_one_letter_code
_entity_poly.pdbx_strand_id
1 'polypeptide(L)'
;MNQPPQPPGGQPPQPNQYPQGGNQGNYSQPGGNPNQYSSQPQGAPNHYGQPQGAPQQYGGQPQGGYGQPQGQYGGPGAYPQYPPGAPYPVKRGPGKGLGVVKLLVGGCFTLGMIGGLSAGGYNGIGVSAVLGVVLGVAVWMTVSGIMNLIGKKLPMVAGAGVVIACAVLGAVAGPPISAATYESQEETAWNELTSLPDEQVYTYMWDIDYFDKIPEPFQREEAQGWRKYAEVREAIRNSNLVAVRDHIADIKQNHAGDENYRKAFNAASGALKGRYDEVLAKLGQPGVQNDEAEFPVDEELRKAFKTVLADLAEAPTPDVYVAFTNKSDLTPPEGHEEVFNDMLESDSVKRGFPNGDVPVIDPGDAFSAKYDAARRGSFIQVSGEAFRKVFDANLLALKPLGDKETRDGKLVLQVSSEILRTRTYFDYYNTNAAKQRVSKGLLFGIAVVWELKLFDREGKLLYEKETFSTPGSDLYIDSKPTDPKWAVYSILMDSAYYNYSREIIGSFGLVPPAIKQSFAYSNYGVGG
;
A
#
# COMPACT_ATOMS: atom_id res chain seq x y z
N MET A 1 30.94 51.77 40.94
CA MET A 1 30.46 51.23 39.66
C MET A 1 29.06 50.71 39.91
N ASN A 2 28.05 51.37 39.33
CA ASN A 2 26.64 51.12 39.62
C ASN A 2 26.12 49.89 38.88
N GLN A 3 25.34 49.07 39.57
CA GLN A 3 24.59 47.96 38.99
C GLN A 3 23.47 48.49 38.07
N PRO A 4 23.14 47.80 36.96
CA PRO A 4 22.01 48.14 36.13
C PRO A 4 20.66 47.79 36.82
N PRO A 5 19.59 48.55 36.56
CA PRO A 5 18.29 48.34 37.17
C PRO A 5 17.60 47.08 36.64
N GLN A 6 16.94 46.34 37.54
CA GLN A 6 16.05 45.23 37.18
C GLN A 6 14.75 45.76 36.52
N PRO A 7 14.18 45.03 35.54
CA PRO A 7 12.89 45.36 34.96
C PRO A 7 11.74 45.04 35.96
N PRO A 8 10.62 45.78 35.87
CA PRO A 8 9.46 45.58 36.75
C PRO A 8 8.79 44.23 36.47
N GLY A 9 8.48 43.51 37.55
CA GLY A 9 7.80 42.22 37.51
C GLY A 9 6.41 42.33 36.88
N GLY A 10 6.25 41.67 35.73
CA GLY A 10 4.94 41.38 35.15
C GLY A 10 4.29 40.22 35.88
N GLN A 11 3.01 40.37 36.23
CA GLN A 11 2.17 39.26 36.66
C GLN A 11 2.06 38.22 35.53
N PRO A 12 2.06 36.91 35.84
CA PRO A 12 1.73 35.90 34.84
C PRO A 12 0.27 36.09 34.36
N PRO A 13 -0.01 35.84 33.07
CA PRO A 13 -1.36 35.95 32.52
C PRO A 13 -2.31 34.99 33.26
N GLN A 14 -3.50 35.48 33.61
CA GLN A 14 -4.57 34.64 34.15
C GLN A 14 -5.05 33.65 33.08
N PRO A 15 -5.33 32.38 33.43
CA PRO A 15 -5.91 31.43 32.49
C PRO A 15 -7.28 31.93 32.02
N ASN A 16 -7.44 32.04 30.70
CA ASN A 16 -8.70 32.38 30.05
C ASN A 16 -9.79 31.43 30.54
N GLN A 17 -10.78 32.00 31.24
CA GLN A 17 -12.03 31.30 31.53
C GLN A 17 -12.82 31.19 30.23
N TYR A 18 -13.01 29.96 29.76
CA TYR A 18 -13.99 29.68 28.71
C TYR A 18 -15.38 30.13 29.18
N PRO A 19 -16.18 30.83 28.35
CA PRO A 19 -17.54 31.19 28.72
C PRO A 19 -18.40 29.93 28.90
N GLN A 20 -19.00 29.80 30.08
CA GLN A 20 -20.02 28.78 30.37
C GLN A 20 -21.28 29.05 29.51
N GLY A 21 -21.35 28.39 28.36
CA GLY A 21 -22.57 28.32 27.55
C GLY A 21 -23.50 27.24 28.06
N GLY A 22 -24.44 27.60 28.93
CA GLY A 22 -25.59 26.77 29.25
C GLY A 22 -26.58 26.76 28.09
N ASN A 23 -26.78 25.61 27.44
CA ASN A 23 -28.04 25.32 26.77
C ASN A 23 -28.25 23.80 26.64
N GLN A 24 -29.15 23.27 27.47
CA GLN A 24 -29.65 21.90 27.38
C GLN A 24 -30.62 21.79 26.19
N GLY A 25 -30.09 21.41 25.04
CA GLY A 25 -30.85 20.98 23.87
C GLY A 25 -30.82 19.46 23.74
N ASN A 26 -31.95 18.83 24.06
CA ASN A 26 -32.19 17.39 23.98
C ASN A 26 -32.09 16.90 22.52
N TYR A 27 -31.01 16.20 22.15
CA TYR A 27 -30.92 15.44 20.90
C TYR A 27 -30.87 13.95 21.19
N SER A 28 -31.99 13.29 20.90
CA SER A 28 -32.13 11.83 20.81
C SER A 28 -31.24 11.28 19.70
N GLN A 29 -30.34 10.36 20.06
CA GLN A 29 -29.55 9.56 19.14
C GLN A 29 -30.44 8.59 18.33
N PRO A 30 -30.27 8.48 16.99
CA PRO A 30 -30.67 7.29 16.27
C PRO A 30 -29.58 6.22 16.47
N GLY A 31 -29.98 5.05 16.98
CA GLY A 31 -29.11 3.89 17.13
C GLY A 31 -28.57 3.41 15.78
N GLY A 32 -27.26 3.49 15.61
CA GLY A 32 -26.50 2.89 14.52
C GLY A 32 -25.41 1.98 15.10
N ASN A 33 -25.54 0.69 14.84
CA ASN A 33 -24.68 -0.39 15.28
C ASN A 33 -23.29 -0.30 14.61
N PRO A 34 -22.15 -0.13 15.33
CA PRO A 34 -20.83 -0.15 14.73
C PRO A 34 -20.24 -1.56 14.88
N ASN A 35 -20.70 -2.50 14.06
CA ASN A 35 -20.04 -3.78 13.89
C ASN A 35 -20.19 -4.20 12.43
N GLN A 36 -19.28 -3.70 11.59
CA GLN A 36 -18.81 -4.34 10.34
C GLN A 36 -17.86 -3.37 9.64
N TYR A 37 -16.58 -3.74 9.57
CA TYR A 37 -15.68 -3.67 8.42
C TYR A 37 -14.23 -3.83 8.91
N SER A 38 -13.62 -4.99 8.67
CA SER A 38 -12.61 -5.12 7.63
C SER A 38 -11.90 -6.48 7.73
N SER A 39 -11.91 -7.14 6.58
CA SER A 39 -11.16 -8.33 6.21
C SER A 39 -9.65 -8.13 6.37
N GLN A 40 -9.00 -9.09 7.02
CA GLN A 40 -7.55 -9.31 6.92
C GLN A 40 -7.16 -9.58 5.45
N PRO A 41 -6.07 -8.98 4.93
CA PRO A 41 -5.32 -9.58 3.84
C PRO A 41 -4.49 -10.71 4.42
N GLN A 42 -4.82 -11.94 4.04
CA GLN A 42 -4.04 -13.14 4.37
C GLN A 42 -2.73 -13.09 3.57
N GLY A 43 -1.62 -13.31 4.27
CA GLY A 43 -0.27 -13.07 3.77
C GLY A 43 0.19 -13.94 2.61
N ALA A 44 1.21 -13.42 1.93
CA ALA A 44 2.00 -14.10 0.91
C ALA A 44 2.66 -15.39 1.45
N PRO A 45 2.82 -16.46 0.65
CA PRO A 45 3.58 -17.63 1.05
C PRO A 45 5.09 -17.37 0.98
N ASN A 46 5.76 -17.54 2.12
CA ASN A 46 7.22 -17.66 2.20
C ASN A 46 7.68 -18.95 1.50
N HIS A 47 8.51 -18.81 0.46
CA HIS A 47 9.28 -19.89 -0.13
C HIS A 47 10.73 -19.84 0.40
N TYR A 48 11.08 -20.74 1.31
CA TYR A 48 12.45 -21.22 1.51
C TYR A 48 12.43 -22.62 2.11
N GLY A 49 13.17 -23.56 1.51
CA GLY A 49 13.46 -24.87 2.08
C GLY A 49 13.50 -26.01 1.07
N GLN A 50 14.58 -26.10 0.29
CA GLN A 50 15.06 -27.41 -0.19
C GLN A 50 15.51 -28.24 1.02
N PRO A 51 15.37 -29.56 0.95
CA PRO A 51 16.56 -30.36 1.15
C PRO A 51 16.78 -31.42 0.07
N GLN A 52 18.05 -31.52 -0.28
CA GLN A 52 18.72 -32.49 -1.10
C GLN A 52 18.79 -33.84 -0.36
N GLY A 53 18.50 -34.94 -1.05
CA GLY A 53 18.68 -36.30 -0.52
C GLY A 53 18.55 -37.36 -1.61
N ALA A 54 19.66 -38.03 -1.92
CA ALA A 54 19.81 -39.06 -2.95
C ALA A 54 19.56 -40.48 -2.38
N PRO A 55 19.96 -41.57 -3.07
CA PRO A 55 19.10 -42.50 -3.79
C PRO A 55 18.90 -43.83 -3.05
N GLN A 56 17.76 -44.50 -3.25
CA GLN A 56 17.68 -45.94 -2.98
C GLN A 56 16.89 -46.74 -4.02
N GLN A 57 17.52 -47.87 -4.27
CA GLN A 57 17.29 -48.96 -5.20
C GLN A 57 16.38 -50.02 -4.53
N TYR A 58 15.95 -51.00 -5.32
CA TYR A 58 15.36 -52.30 -4.97
C TYR A 58 13.82 -52.42 -4.80
N GLY A 59 13.22 -53.08 -5.80
CA GLY A 59 12.54 -54.36 -5.59
C GLY A 59 11.01 -54.38 -5.73
N GLY A 60 10.50 -55.24 -6.62
CA GLY A 60 9.19 -55.89 -6.43
C GLY A 60 8.17 -55.77 -7.56
N GLN A 61 8.07 -56.82 -8.38
CA GLN A 61 6.86 -57.23 -9.13
C GLN A 61 5.63 -57.38 -8.18
N PRO A 62 4.38 -57.20 -8.66
CA PRO A 62 3.62 -58.24 -9.40
C PRO A 62 2.86 -57.65 -10.61
N GLN A 63 2.85 -58.27 -11.78
CA GLN A 63 2.03 -59.41 -12.23
C GLN A 63 0.51 -59.19 -12.19
N GLY A 64 -0.08 -59.02 -13.39
CA GLY A 64 -1.52 -58.99 -13.68
C GLY A 64 -1.78 -57.97 -14.80
N GLY A 65 -2.29 -58.29 -15.99
CA GLY A 65 -3.00 -59.48 -16.45
C GLY A 65 -4.13 -58.99 -17.35
N TYR A 66 -3.85 -58.78 -18.65
CA TYR A 66 -4.88 -58.59 -19.67
C TYR A 66 -4.70 -59.66 -20.74
N GLY A 67 -5.74 -60.50 -20.86
CA GLY A 67 -5.77 -61.71 -21.67
C GLY A 67 -5.72 -61.44 -23.16
N GLN A 68 -4.96 -62.29 -23.85
CA GLN A 68 -5.06 -62.52 -25.28
C GLN A 68 -6.20 -63.50 -25.58
N PRO A 69 -6.97 -63.33 -26.66
CA PRO A 69 -7.76 -64.40 -27.21
C PRO A 69 -6.84 -65.35 -28.00
N GLN A 70 -6.95 -66.62 -27.63
CA GLN A 70 -6.25 -67.77 -28.20
C GLN A 70 -6.84 -68.09 -29.58
N GLY A 71 -6.13 -67.66 -30.63
CA GLY A 71 -6.42 -68.02 -32.02
C GLY A 71 -5.68 -69.30 -32.41
N GLN A 72 -6.46 -70.31 -32.73
CA GLN A 72 -6.09 -71.69 -33.05
C GLN A 72 -5.22 -71.79 -34.32
N TYR A 73 -4.09 -72.49 -34.20
CA TYR A 73 -3.23 -72.90 -35.31
C TYR A 73 -4.00 -73.79 -36.29
N GLY A 74 -4.33 -73.25 -37.46
CA GLY A 74 -4.69 -73.99 -38.67
C GLY A 74 -3.49 -74.01 -39.62
N GLY A 75 -3.16 -75.18 -40.15
CA GLY A 75 -1.91 -75.47 -40.85
C GLY A 75 -1.70 -74.79 -42.20
N PRO A 76 -0.55 -75.06 -42.85
CA PRO A 76 -0.19 -74.52 -44.15
C PRO A 76 -1.07 -75.16 -45.24
N GLY A 77 -2.10 -74.45 -45.69
CA GLY A 77 -3.03 -74.96 -46.68
C GLY A 77 -3.66 -73.84 -47.50
N ALA A 78 -3.36 -73.86 -48.79
CA ALA A 78 -4.07 -73.18 -49.88
C ALA A 78 -4.04 -71.64 -49.87
N TYR A 79 -3.13 -71.09 -50.68
CA TYR A 79 -3.41 -69.86 -51.41
C TYR A 79 -4.78 -70.02 -52.10
N PRO A 80 -5.72 -69.08 -51.98
CA PRO A 80 -6.92 -69.09 -52.80
C PRO A 80 -6.45 -69.07 -54.26
N GLN A 81 -6.61 -70.19 -54.95
CA GLN A 81 -6.49 -70.24 -56.39
C GLN A 81 -7.57 -69.31 -56.93
N TYR A 82 -7.14 -68.17 -57.45
CA TYR A 82 -7.99 -67.35 -58.30
C TYR A 82 -8.52 -68.25 -59.43
N PRO A 83 -9.84 -68.30 -59.65
CA PRO A 83 -10.39 -69.08 -60.76
C PRO A 83 -9.73 -68.62 -62.08
N PRO A 84 -9.33 -69.55 -62.97
CA PRO A 84 -8.75 -69.21 -64.27
C PRO A 84 -9.74 -68.33 -65.04
N GLY A 85 -9.38 -67.06 -65.26
CA GLY A 85 -10.23 -66.08 -65.96
C GLY A 85 -10.77 -64.94 -65.10
N ALA A 86 -10.46 -64.88 -63.79
CA ALA A 86 -10.73 -63.66 -63.02
C ALA A 86 -9.94 -62.48 -63.64
N PRO A 87 -10.59 -61.37 -64.04
CA PRO A 87 -9.87 -60.23 -64.59
C PRO A 87 -8.88 -59.76 -63.54
N TYR A 88 -7.59 -59.70 -63.90
CA TYR A 88 -6.55 -59.06 -63.10
C TYR A 88 -7.13 -57.78 -62.48
N PRO A 89 -6.92 -57.51 -61.17
CA PRO A 89 -7.43 -56.29 -60.57
C PRO A 89 -6.95 -55.14 -61.45
N VAL A 90 -7.88 -54.57 -62.21
CA VAL A 90 -7.61 -53.45 -63.11
C VAL A 90 -6.91 -52.46 -62.21
N LYS A 91 -5.65 -52.10 -62.54
CA LYS A 91 -4.85 -51.13 -61.77
C LYS A 91 -5.75 -49.92 -61.57
N ARG A 92 -6.45 -49.86 -60.43
CA ARG A 92 -7.42 -48.80 -60.17
C ARG A 92 -6.56 -47.56 -60.15
N GLY A 93 -6.84 -46.68 -61.11
CA GLY A 93 -6.25 -45.35 -61.12
C GLY A 93 -6.48 -44.70 -59.75
N PRO A 94 -5.64 -43.72 -59.37
CA PRO A 94 -5.85 -43.02 -58.11
C PRO A 94 -7.31 -42.54 -58.01
N GLY A 95 -7.97 -42.86 -56.89
CA GLY A 95 -9.36 -42.49 -56.71
C GLY A 95 -9.50 -40.97 -56.61
N LYS A 96 -10.40 -40.37 -57.41
CA LYS A 96 -10.66 -38.93 -57.39
C LYS A 96 -11.03 -38.42 -55.98
N GLY A 97 -11.79 -39.21 -55.22
CA GLY A 97 -12.14 -38.88 -53.81
C GLY A 97 -10.91 -38.78 -52.89
N LEU A 98 -9.94 -39.69 -53.03
CA LEU A 98 -8.66 -39.57 -52.30
C LEU A 98 -7.86 -38.35 -52.75
N GLY A 99 -8.00 -37.95 -54.02
CA GLY A 99 -7.43 -36.71 -54.55
C GLY A 99 -7.96 -35.47 -53.84
N VAL A 100 -9.29 -35.36 -53.67
CA VAL A 100 -9.93 -34.25 -52.94
C VAL A 100 -9.47 -34.19 -51.49
N VAL A 101 -9.46 -35.32 -50.78
CA VAL A 101 -9.01 -35.37 -49.37
C VAL A 101 -7.56 -34.92 -49.23
N LYS A 102 -6.66 -35.43 -50.10
CA LYS A 102 -5.24 -35.03 -50.09
C LYS A 102 -5.03 -33.56 -50.41
N LEU A 103 -5.81 -33.00 -51.33
CA LEU A 103 -5.77 -31.58 -51.66
C LEU A 103 -6.17 -30.73 -50.45
N LEU A 104 -7.29 -31.06 -49.80
CA LEU A 104 -7.80 -30.30 -48.66
C LEU A 104 -6.86 -30.40 -47.46
N VAL A 105 -6.47 -31.61 -47.08
CA VAL A 105 -5.55 -31.83 -45.95
C VAL A 105 -4.19 -31.21 -46.26
N GLY A 106 -3.61 -31.51 -47.42
CA GLY A 106 -2.31 -30.95 -47.82
C GLY A 106 -2.34 -29.42 -47.88
N GLY A 107 -3.40 -28.83 -48.44
CA GLY A 107 -3.54 -27.38 -48.58
C GLY A 107 -3.62 -26.68 -47.23
N CYS A 108 -4.49 -27.16 -46.33
CA CYS A 108 -4.61 -26.60 -44.98
C CYS A 108 -3.31 -26.72 -44.18
N PHE A 109 -2.64 -27.88 -44.25
CA PHE A 109 -1.34 -28.06 -43.60
C PHE A 109 -0.25 -27.19 -44.23
N THR A 110 -0.27 -26.98 -45.54
CA THR A 110 0.71 -26.10 -46.22
C THR A 110 0.59 -24.68 -45.69
N LEU A 111 -0.63 -24.13 -45.62
CA LEU A 111 -0.89 -22.80 -45.07
C LEU A 111 -0.49 -22.71 -43.59
N GLY A 112 -0.88 -23.71 -42.79
CA GLY A 112 -0.51 -23.77 -41.37
C GLY A 112 1.01 -23.82 -41.16
N MET A 113 1.75 -24.55 -41.99
CA MET A 113 3.19 -24.67 -41.89
C MET A 113 3.94 -23.43 -42.39
N ILE A 114 3.39 -22.68 -43.34
CA ILE A 114 3.92 -21.35 -43.69
C ILE A 114 3.79 -20.42 -42.48
N GLY A 115 2.62 -20.40 -41.82
CA GLY A 115 2.43 -19.66 -40.56
C GLY A 115 3.36 -20.15 -39.44
N GLY A 116 3.59 -21.46 -39.35
CA GLY A 116 4.54 -22.06 -38.42
C GLY A 116 5.99 -21.65 -38.70
N LEU A 117 6.40 -21.56 -39.97
CA LEU A 117 7.72 -21.07 -40.38
C LEU A 117 7.90 -19.59 -40.05
N SER A 118 6.88 -18.75 -40.27
CA SER A 118 6.94 -17.34 -39.89
C SER A 118 6.98 -17.14 -38.38
N ALA A 119 6.25 -17.94 -37.60
CA ALA A 119 6.22 -17.83 -36.14
C ALA A 119 7.39 -18.54 -35.44
N GLY A 120 7.96 -19.60 -36.02
CA GLY A 120 8.96 -20.45 -35.35
C GLY A 120 10.37 -20.37 -35.93
N GLY A 121 10.54 -19.78 -37.11
CA GLY A 121 11.80 -19.84 -37.86
C GLY A 121 12.98 -19.14 -37.18
N TYR A 122 12.73 -18.13 -36.34
CA TYR A 122 13.77 -17.41 -35.61
C TYR A 122 14.50 -18.27 -34.56
N ASN A 123 13.95 -19.42 -34.15
CA ASN A 123 14.59 -20.36 -33.22
C ASN A 123 15.78 -21.13 -33.85
N GLY A 124 16.16 -20.76 -35.08
CA GLY A 124 17.35 -21.23 -35.75
C GLY A 124 17.08 -22.19 -36.90
N ILE A 125 18.18 -22.52 -37.58
CA ILE A 125 18.18 -23.31 -38.81
C ILE A 125 17.57 -24.71 -38.58
N GLY A 126 17.85 -25.33 -37.42
CA GLY A 126 17.35 -26.66 -37.09
C GLY A 126 15.83 -26.73 -36.98
N VAL A 127 15.21 -25.79 -36.24
CA VAL A 127 13.75 -25.71 -36.10
C VAL A 127 13.12 -25.39 -37.46
N SER A 128 13.70 -24.45 -38.20
CA SER A 128 13.22 -24.07 -39.53
C SER A 128 13.31 -25.22 -40.54
N ALA A 129 14.36 -26.05 -40.47
CA ALA A 129 14.51 -27.24 -41.30
C ALA A 129 13.42 -28.29 -41.01
N VAL A 130 13.12 -28.53 -39.73
CA VAL A 130 12.05 -29.46 -39.31
C VAL A 130 10.69 -28.96 -39.80
N LEU A 131 10.40 -27.67 -39.63
CA LEU A 131 9.17 -27.07 -40.18
C LEU A 131 9.15 -27.15 -41.71
N GLY A 132 10.30 -26.99 -42.37
CA GLY A 132 10.47 -27.18 -43.80
C GLY A 132 10.17 -28.60 -44.28
N VAL A 133 10.57 -29.64 -43.52
CA VAL A 133 10.21 -31.04 -43.81
C VAL A 133 8.70 -31.24 -43.77
N VAL A 134 8.04 -30.76 -42.71
CA VAL A 134 6.58 -30.90 -42.56
C VAL A 134 5.84 -30.13 -43.65
N LEU A 135 6.30 -28.92 -43.98
CA LEU A 135 5.81 -28.16 -45.14
C LEU A 135 5.97 -28.96 -46.43
N GLY A 136 7.13 -29.58 -46.65
CA GLY A 136 7.40 -30.40 -47.82
C GLY A 136 6.47 -31.60 -47.96
N VAL A 137 6.15 -32.27 -46.84
CA VAL A 137 5.15 -33.35 -46.81
C VAL A 137 3.76 -32.82 -47.17
N ALA A 138 3.37 -31.67 -46.61
CA ALA A 138 2.08 -31.04 -46.91
C ALA A 138 1.96 -30.63 -48.38
N VAL A 139 2.99 -29.98 -48.95
CA VAL A 139 3.07 -29.60 -50.36
C VAL A 139 3.00 -30.85 -51.24
N TRP A 140 3.75 -31.91 -50.89
CA TRP A 140 3.69 -33.17 -51.62
C TRP A 140 2.29 -33.80 -51.60
N MET A 141 1.59 -33.76 -50.45
CA MET A 141 0.21 -34.23 -50.37
C MET A 141 -0.73 -33.41 -51.26
N THR A 142 -0.59 -32.08 -51.26
CA THR A 142 -1.37 -31.18 -52.11
C THR A 142 -1.16 -31.49 -53.59
N VAL A 143 0.11 -31.57 -54.02
CA VAL A 143 0.47 -31.90 -55.41
C VAL A 143 0.01 -33.30 -55.79
N SER A 144 0.15 -34.30 -54.90
CA SER A 144 -0.40 -35.64 -55.12
C SER A 144 -1.93 -35.63 -55.23
N GLY A 145 -2.62 -34.77 -54.48
CA GLY A 145 -4.07 -34.57 -54.57
C GLY A 145 -4.49 -34.08 -55.94
N ILE A 146 -3.85 -33.01 -56.43
CA ILE A 146 -4.07 -32.46 -57.79
C ILE A 146 -3.81 -33.53 -58.86
N MET A 147 -2.69 -34.24 -58.76
CA MET A 147 -2.32 -35.29 -59.71
C MET A 147 -3.35 -36.42 -59.74
N ASN A 148 -3.88 -36.81 -58.58
CA ASN A 148 -4.94 -37.81 -58.50
C ASN A 148 -6.25 -37.33 -59.16
N LEU A 149 -6.59 -36.04 -59.05
CA LEU A 149 -7.78 -35.48 -59.69
C LEU A 149 -7.70 -35.53 -61.23
N ILE A 150 -6.49 -35.36 -61.79
CA ILE A 150 -6.22 -35.51 -63.22
C ILE A 150 -5.87 -36.96 -63.64
N GLY A 151 -6.03 -37.94 -62.74
CA GLY A 151 -5.83 -39.36 -63.01
C GLY A 151 -4.38 -39.82 -63.14
N LYS A 152 -3.40 -38.98 -62.75
CA LYS A 152 -1.97 -39.29 -62.83
C LYS A 152 -1.40 -39.64 -61.44
N LYS A 153 -0.36 -40.48 -61.40
CA LYS A 153 0.38 -40.79 -60.17
C LYS A 153 1.68 -39.98 -60.13
N LEU A 154 1.97 -39.34 -59.00
CA LEU A 154 3.26 -38.71 -58.77
C LEU A 154 4.30 -39.79 -58.40
N PRO A 155 5.47 -39.85 -59.07
CA PRO A 155 6.51 -40.79 -58.69
C PRO A 155 7.06 -40.49 -57.29
N MET A 156 7.36 -41.54 -56.51
CA MET A 156 7.79 -41.43 -55.11
C MET A 156 9.08 -40.61 -54.96
N VAL A 157 10.02 -40.73 -55.91
CA VAL A 157 11.28 -39.97 -55.94
C VAL A 157 11.01 -38.46 -56.05
N ALA A 158 10.00 -38.05 -56.83
CA ALA A 158 9.60 -36.65 -56.89
C ALA A 158 9.02 -36.15 -55.55
N GLY A 159 8.34 -37.03 -54.81
CA GLY A 159 7.87 -36.71 -53.45
C GLY A 159 9.00 -36.50 -52.45
N ALA A 160 10.00 -37.39 -52.43
CA ALA A 160 11.19 -37.23 -51.59
C ALA A 160 11.96 -35.95 -51.95
N GLY A 161 12.08 -35.64 -53.24
CA GLY A 161 12.70 -34.40 -53.72
C GLY A 161 11.99 -33.14 -53.22
N VAL A 162 10.66 -33.11 -53.23
CA VAL A 162 9.86 -31.98 -52.69
C VAL A 162 10.12 -31.80 -51.19
N VAL A 163 10.14 -32.89 -50.42
CA VAL A 163 10.37 -32.81 -48.97
C VAL A 163 11.77 -32.26 -48.66
N ILE A 164 12.81 -32.76 -49.32
CA ILE A 164 14.19 -32.29 -49.14
C ILE A 164 14.31 -30.83 -49.57
N ALA A 165 13.74 -30.45 -50.71
CA ALA A 165 13.75 -29.07 -51.19
C ALA A 165 13.09 -28.12 -50.19
N CYS A 166 11.93 -28.48 -49.64
CA CYS A 166 11.26 -27.68 -48.62
C CYS A 166 12.01 -27.65 -47.28
N ALA A 167 12.73 -28.73 -46.91
CA ALA A 167 13.59 -28.72 -45.72
C ALA A 167 14.75 -27.74 -45.87
N VAL A 168 15.43 -27.72 -47.03
CA VAL A 168 16.50 -26.77 -47.34
C VAL A 168 15.96 -25.34 -47.43
N LEU A 169 14.82 -25.14 -48.09
CA LEU A 169 14.15 -23.84 -48.15
C LEU A 169 13.74 -23.35 -46.75
N GLY A 170 13.20 -24.22 -45.91
CA GLY A 170 12.91 -23.91 -44.51
C GLY A 170 14.17 -23.51 -43.75
N ALA A 171 15.24 -24.30 -43.85
CA ALA A 171 16.52 -24.02 -43.20
C ALA A 171 17.12 -22.65 -43.60
N VAL A 172 17.04 -22.29 -44.89
CA VAL A 172 17.66 -21.07 -45.43
C VAL A 172 16.75 -19.85 -45.32
N ALA A 173 15.47 -19.99 -45.67
CA ALA A 173 14.53 -18.88 -45.75
C ALA A 173 13.66 -18.73 -44.48
N GLY A 174 13.55 -19.76 -43.65
CA GLY A 174 12.76 -19.73 -42.41
C GLY A 174 13.20 -18.63 -41.44
N PRO A 175 14.50 -18.56 -41.06
CA PRO A 175 14.98 -17.51 -40.18
C PRO A 175 14.72 -16.08 -40.69
N PRO A 176 15.06 -15.70 -41.94
CA PRO A 176 14.78 -14.34 -42.43
C PRO A 176 13.29 -14.05 -42.62
N ILE A 177 12.46 -15.04 -43.02
CA ILE A 177 11.00 -14.85 -43.10
C ILE A 177 10.42 -14.59 -41.71
N SER A 178 10.86 -15.35 -40.71
CA SER A 178 10.41 -15.20 -39.33
C SER A 178 10.87 -13.87 -38.73
N ALA A 179 12.13 -13.48 -38.94
CA ALA A 179 12.65 -12.19 -38.53
C ALA A 179 11.86 -11.03 -39.13
N ALA A 180 11.68 -11.02 -40.46
CA ALA A 180 10.90 -9.97 -41.13
C ALA A 180 9.43 -9.93 -40.66
N THR A 181 8.85 -11.08 -40.32
CA THR A 181 7.49 -11.14 -39.77
C THR A 181 7.44 -10.48 -38.39
N TYR A 182 8.36 -10.81 -37.49
CA TYR A 182 8.38 -10.25 -36.14
C TYR A 182 8.83 -8.79 -36.11
N GLU A 183 9.77 -8.37 -36.96
CA GLU A 183 10.12 -6.95 -37.13
C GLU A 183 8.90 -6.12 -37.56
N SER A 184 8.10 -6.64 -38.51
CA SER A 184 6.88 -5.96 -38.95
C SER A 184 5.77 -5.95 -37.88
N GLN A 185 5.60 -7.05 -37.14
CA GLN A 185 4.63 -7.12 -36.04
C GLN A 185 5.03 -6.22 -34.88
N GLU A 186 6.32 -6.19 -34.53
CA GLU A 186 6.91 -5.32 -33.53
C GLU A 186 6.65 -3.86 -33.88
N GLU A 187 6.98 -3.45 -35.10
CA GLU A 187 6.78 -2.06 -35.54
C GLU A 187 5.30 -1.66 -35.48
N THR A 188 4.40 -2.57 -35.87
CA THR A 188 2.95 -2.32 -35.80
C THR A 188 2.48 -2.18 -34.35
N ALA A 189 2.83 -3.14 -33.48
CA ALA A 189 2.43 -3.13 -32.07
C ALA A 189 3.03 -1.93 -31.33
N TRP A 190 4.29 -1.60 -31.61
CA TRP A 190 4.97 -0.42 -31.08
C TRP A 190 4.27 0.87 -31.45
N ASN A 191 4.00 1.07 -32.75
CA ASN A 191 3.34 2.28 -33.24
C ASN A 191 1.92 2.41 -32.69
N GLU A 192 1.19 1.29 -32.58
CA GLU A 192 -0.14 1.27 -31.99
C GLU A 192 -0.09 1.70 -30.52
N LEU A 193 0.74 1.05 -29.69
CA LEU A 193 0.81 1.30 -28.25
C LEU A 193 1.40 2.67 -27.89
N THR A 194 2.39 3.16 -28.63
CA THR A 194 3.04 4.45 -28.36
C THR A 194 2.27 5.66 -28.90
N SER A 195 1.33 5.44 -29.83
CA SER A 195 0.44 6.49 -30.35
C SER A 195 -0.85 6.68 -29.53
N LEU A 196 -1.11 5.81 -28.55
CA LEU A 196 -2.26 5.94 -27.66
C LEU A 196 -2.18 7.24 -26.85
N PRO A 197 -3.32 7.94 -26.68
CA PRO A 197 -3.41 9.03 -25.71
C PRO A 197 -3.06 8.55 -24.29
N ASP A 198 -2.45 9.42 -23.49
CA ASP A 198 -1.97 9.09 -22.14
C ASP A 198 -3.06 8.55 -21.19
N GLU A 199 -4.33 8.82 -21.47
CA GLU A 199 -5.49 8.31 -20.72
C GLU A 199 -5.80 6.85 -21.05
N GLN A 200 -5.39 6.38 -22.23
CA GLN A 200 -5.66 5.05 -22.77
C GLN A 200 -4.45 4.10 -22.66
N VAL A 201 -3.30 4.59 -22.18
CA VAL A 201 -2.12 3.74 -21.95
C VAL A 201 -2.36 2.87 -20.71
N TYR A 202 -2.50 1.56 -20.88
CA TYR A 202 -2.66 0.57 -19.81
C TYR A 202 -1.55 -0.49 -19.83
N THR A 203 -1.14 -0.96 -18.65
CA THR A 203 -0.08 -1.97 -18.49
C THR A 203 -0.42 -3.26 -19.24
N TYR A 204 -1.67 -3.74 -19.12
CA TYR A 204 -2.10 -4.99 -19.74
C TYR A 204 -2.00 -4.96 -21.28
N MET A 205 -2.11 -3.79 -21.91
CA MET A 205 -1.99 -3.68 -23.37
C MET A 205 -0.56 -3.93 -23.81
N TRP A 206 0.43 -3.42 -23.05
CA TRP A 206 1.84 -3.74 -23.31
C TRP A 206 2.12 -5.23 -23.12
N ASP A 207 1.59 -5.84 -22.05
CA ASP A 207 1.78 -7.26 -21.80
C ASP A 207 1.19 -8.12 -22.93
N ILE A 208 -0.09 -7.93 -23.27
CA ILE A 208 -0.82 -8.77 -24.23
C ILE A 208 -0.45 -8.46 -25.69
N ASP A 209 -0.30 -7.17 -26.04
CA ASP A 209 -0.15 -6.77 -27.44
C ASP A 209 1.32 -6.65 -27.88
N TYR A 210 2.27 -6.56 -26.93
CA TYR A 210 3.69 -6.51 -27.23
C TYR A 210 4.46 -7.68 -26.62
N PHE A 211 4.56 -7.78 -25.30
CA PHE A 211 5.48 -8.74 -24.65
C PHE A 211 5.09 -10.21 -24.85
N ASP A 212 3.80 -10.53 -24.90
CA ASP A 212 3.30 -11.90 -25.15
C ASP A 212 3.40 -12.31 -26.62
N LYS A 213 3.39 -11.33 -27.55
CA LYS A 213 3.33 -11.58 -29.00
C LYS A 213 4.69 -11.49 -29.68
N ILE A 214 5.54 -10.57 -29.23
CA ILE A 214 6.85 -10.28 -29.83
C ILE A 214 7.93 -11.02 -29.02
N PRO A 215 8.64 -11.99 -29.62
CA PRO A 215 9.71 -12.70 -28.91
C PRO A 215 10.82 -11.75 -28.46
N GLU A 216 11.42 -12.04 -27.31
CA GLU A 216 12.46 -11.22 -26.66
C GLU A 216 13.57 -10.72 -27.61
N PRO A 217 14.12 -11.52 -28.56
CA PRO A 217 15.15 -11.03 -29.49
C PRO A 217 14.70 -9.91 -30.44
N PHE A 218 13.40 -9.71 -30.60
CA PHE A 218 12.82 -8.67 -31.46
C PHE A 218 12.25 -7.50 -30.65
N GLN A 219 12.23 -7.57 -29.32
CA GLN A 219 11.70 -6.47 -28.49
C GLN A 219 12.68 -5.30 -28.47
N ARG A 220 12.16 -4.07 -28.46
CA ARG A 220 12.97 -2.85 -28.25
C ARG A 220 13.39 -2.73 -26.79
N GLU A 221 14.60 -2.24 -26.55
CA GLU A 221 15.09 -1.91 -25.21
C GLU A 221 14.17 -0.88 -24.52
N GLU A 222 13.62 0.06 -25.28
CA GLU A 222 12.74 1.13 -24.81
C GLU A 222 11.37 0.61 -24.34
N ALA A 223 10.94 -0.59 -24.75
CA ALA A 223 9.61 -1.13 -24.46
C ALA A 223 9.36 -1.30 -22.96
N GLN A 224 10.38 -1.69 -22.21
CA GLN A 224 10.28 -1.81 -20.75
C GLN A 224 10.03 -0.45 -20.08
N GLY A 225 10.64 0.62 -20.60
CA GLY A 225 10.39 1.99 -20.14
C GLY A 225 8.96 2.46 -20.39
N TRP A 226 8.38 2.09 -21.54
CA TRP A 226 6.98 2.39 -21.86
C TRP A 226 5.98 1.56 -21.06
N ARG A 227 6.29 0.28 -20.81
CA ARG A 227 5.52 -0.55 -19.88
C ARG A 227 5.51 0.07 -18.48
N LYS A 228 6.68 0.51 -17.99
CA LYS A 228 6.79 1.22 -16.71
C LYS A 228 6.00 2.53 -16.69
N TYR A 229 6.00 3.25 -17.80
CA TYR A 229 5.17 4.44 -17.96
C TYR A 229 3.68 4.10 -17.84
N ALA A 230 3.22 3.00 -18.43
CA ALA A 230 1.84 2.52 -18.31
C ALA A 230 1.47 2.16 -16.86
N GLU A 231 2.35 1.47 -16.13
CA GLU A 231 2.17 1.16 -14.69
C GLU A 231 2.00 2.45 -13.86
N VAL A 232 2.88 3.44 -14.11
CA VAL A 232 2.82 4.75 -13.45
C VAL A 232 1.49 5.46 -13.75
N ARG A 233 1.04 5.46 -15.01
CA ARG A 233 -0.24 6.09 -15.40
C ARG A 233 -1.43 5.40 -14.74
N GLU A 234 -1.39 4.08 -14.59
CA GLU A 234 -2.39 3.31 -13.87
C GLU A 234 -2.42 3.68 -12.38
N ALA A 235 -1.26 3.77 -11.72
CA ALA A 235 -1.16 4.22 -10.33
C ALA A 235 -1.71 5.64 -10.15
N ILE A 236 -1.41 6.57 -11.08
CA ILE A 236 -1.93 7.94 -11.08
C ILE A 236 -3.46 7.97 -11.24
N ARG A 237 -4.01 7.23 -12.22
CA ARG A 237 -5.47 7.15 -12.44
C ARG A 237 -6.21 6.64 -11.20
N ASN A 238 -5.62 5.64 -10.53
CA ASN A 238 -6.18 5.06 -9.31
C ASN A 238 -5.92 5.93 -8.07
N SER A 239 -5.26 7.09 -8.21
CA SER A 239 -4.83 7.97 -7.10
C SER A 239 -4.03 7.22 -6.02
N ASN A 240 -3.30 6.17 -6.41
CA ASN A 240 -2.49 5.37 -5.49
C ASN A 240 -1.10 6.00 -5.34
N LEU A 241 -0.99 7.00 -4.48
CA LEU A 241 0.26 7.74 -4.28
C LEU A 241 1.38 6.89 -3.65
N VAL A 242 1.05 5.81 -2.96
CA VAL A 242 2.03 4.83 -2.48
C VAL A 242 2.70 4.16 -3.67
N ALA A 243 1.92 3.60 -4.61
CA ALA A 243 2.46 3.01 -5.83
C ALA A 243 3.23 4.02 -6.68
N VAL A 244 2.78 5.28 -6.78
CA VAL A 244 3.53 6.34 -7.48
C VAL A 244 4.92 6.54 -6.85
N ARG A 245 5.03 6.58 -5.52
CA ARG A 245 6.34 6.66 -4.84
C ARG A 245 7.18 5.40 -5.07
N ASP A 246 6.57 4.23 -5.01
CA ASP A 246 7.26 2.96 -5.24
C ASP A 246 7.86 2.92 -6.66
N HIS A 247 7.14 3.40 -7.68
CA HIS A 247 7.67 3.53 -9.03
C HIS A 247 8.83 4.54 -9.12
N ILE A 248 8.76 5.67 -8.41
CA ILE A 248 9.87 6.64 -8.36
C ILE A 248 11.11 6.00 -7.71
N ALA A 249 10.93 5.28 -6.60
CA ALA A 249 12.01 4.61 -5.88
C ALA A 249 12.64 3.51 -6.74
N ASP A 250 11.81 2.66 -7.36
CA ASP A 250 12.24 1.60 -8.27
C ASP A 250 13.06 2.16 -9.44
N ILE A 251 12.59 3.22 -10.11
CA ILE A 251 13.33 3.84 -11.22
C ILE A 251 14.66 4.44 -10.72
N LYS A 252 14.66 5.16 -9.59
CA LYS A 252 15.90 5.75 -9.03
C LYS A 252 16.91 4.68 -8.59
N GLN A 253 16.45 3.51 -8.14
CA GLN A 253 17.32 2.46 -7.61
C GLN A 253 17.81 1.51 -8.70
N ASN A 254 16.92 1.07 -9.58
CA ASN A 254 17.17 -0.01 -10.53
C ASN A 254 17.43 0.49 -11.96
N HIS A 255 17.04 1.74 -12.27
CA HIS A 255 17.10 2.32 -13.62
C HIS A 255 17.69 3.75 -13.60
N ALA A 256 18.63 3.99 -12.68
CA ALA A 256 19.22 5.30 -12.48
C ALA A 256 19.95 5.80 -13.73
N GLY A 257 19.50 6.92 -14.29
CA GLY A 257 20.11 7.51 -15.49
C GLY A 257 19.74 6.82 -16.79
N ASP A 258 18.84 5.85 -16.79
CA ASP A 258 18.33 5.21 -17.99
C ASP A 258 17.29 6.10 -18.69
N GLU A 259 17.61 6.55 -19.90
CA GLU A 259 16.78 7.43 -20.72
C GLU A 259 15.43 6.80 -21.08
N ASN A 260 15.35 5.46 -21.16
CA ASN A 260 14.11 4.73 -21.47
C ASN A 260 13.07 4.90 -20.36
N TYR A 261 13.50 5.08 -19.10
CA TYR A 261 12.62 5.23 -17.94
C TYR A 261 12.31 6.69 -17.61
N ARG A 262 12.92 7.66 -18.30
CA ARG A 262 12.74 9.09 -18.02
C ARG A 262 11.29 9.54 -18.15
N LYS A 263 10.54 9.02 -19.13
CA LYS A 263 9.12 9.37 -19.31
C LYS A 263 8.27 8.90 -18.11
N ALA A 264 8.49 7.66 -17.66
CA ALA A 264 7.84 7.10 -16.47
C ALA A 264 8.19 7.91 -15.21
N PHE A 265 9.47 8.23 -15.03
CA PHE A 265 9.94 9.04 -13.90
C PHE A 265 9.30 10.42 -13.86
N ASN A 266 9.30 11.14 -14.99
CA ASN A 266 8.75 12.49 -15.08
C ASN A 266 7.24 12.50 -14.83
N ALA A 267 6.52 11.47 -15.30
CA ALA A 267 5.09 11.34 -15.04
C ALA A 267 4.79 11.06 -13.57
N ALA A 268 5.52 10.13 -12.94
CA ALA A 268 5.34 9.80 -11.53
C ALA A 268 5.69 10.99 -10.62
N SER A 269 6.87 11.58 -10.81
CA SER A 269 7.34 12.73 -10.03
C SER A 269 6.48 13.98 -10.27
N GLY A 270 6.07 14.24 -11.52
CA GLY A 270 5.16 15.33 -11.86
C GLY A 270 3.79 15.17 -11.23
N ALA A 271 3.21 13.97 -11.24
CA ALA A 271 1.92 13.72 -10.60
C ALA A 271 2.00 13.84 -9.07
N LEU A 272 3.06 13.29 -8.45
CA LEU A 272 3.28 13.42 -7.01
C LEU A 272 3.45 14.89 -6.62
N LYS A 273 4.30 15.62 -7.34
CA LYS A 273 4.50 17.07 -7.14
C LYS A 273 3.20 17.85 -7.30
N GLY A 274 2.40 17.55 -8.32
CA GLY A 274 1.09 18.19 -8.52
C GLY A 274 0.16 18.03 -7.32
N ARG A 275 0.14 16.86 -6.67
CA ARG A 275 -0.63 16.64 -5.43
C ARG A 275 -0.12 17.46 -4.26
N TYR A 276 1.19 17.60 -4.11
CA TYR A 276 1.78 18.48 -3.11
C TYR A 276 1.47 19.96 -3.41
N ASP A 277 1.58 20.39 -4.66
CA ASP A 277 1.28 21.76 -5.09
C ASP A 277 -0.19 22.12 -4.81
N GLU A 278 -1.14 21.19 -5.04
CA GLU A 278 -2.55 21.35 -4.66
C GLU A 278 -2.73 21.62 -3.16
N VAL A 279 -2.01 20.87 -2.31
CA VAL A 279 -2.04 21.05 -0.86
C VAL A 279 -1.35 22.35 -0.45
N LEU A 280 -0.18 22.65 -1.00
CA LEU A 280 0.56 23.87 -0.72
C LEU A 280 -0.24 25.11 -1.11
N ALA A 281 -0.99 25.06 -2.21
CA ALA A 281 -1.90 26.11 -2.63
C ALA A 281 -3.03 26.34 -1.60
N LYS A 282 -3.62 25.25 -1.08
CA LYS A 282 -4.61 25.34 0.03
C LYS A 282 -3.99 25.95 1.28
N LEU A 283 -2.77 25.55 1.64
CA LEU A 283 -2.04 26.16 2.76
C LEU A 283 -1.59 27.60 2.49
N GLY A 284 -1.55 28.02 1.23
CA GLY A 284 -1.29 29.39 0.80
C GLY A 284 -2.44 30.35 1.07
N GLN A 285 -3.66 29.85 1.16
CA GLN A 285 -4.84 30.67 1.47
C GLN A 285 -4.84 31.06 2.95
N PRO A 286 -5.32 32.26 3.33
CA PRO A 286 -5.52 32.61 4.73
C PRO A 286 -6.30 31.51 5.43
N GLY A 287 -5.94 31.18 6.67
CA GLY A 287 -6.72 30.22 7.44
C GLY A 287 -8.16 30.70 7.55
N VAL A 288 -9.09 29.77 7.74
CA VAL A 288 -10.48 30.14 8.03
C VAL A 288 -10.50 30.79 9.41
N GLN A 289 -10.14 32.08 9.49
CA GLN A 289 -10.46 32.98 10.60
C GLN A 289 -11.87 33.49 10.32
N ASN A 290 -12.87 32.63 10.53
CA ASN A 290 -14.22 33.09 10.77
C ASN A 290 -14.41 33.25 12.28
N ASP A 291 -15.48 33.93 12.68
CA ASP A 291 -15.85 34.12 14.09
C ASP A 291 -16.14 32.77 14.83
N GLU A 292 -16.08 31.64 14.11
CA GLU A 292 -16.31 30.28 14.60
C GLU A 292 -15.01 29.50 14.85
N ALA A 293 -13.84 30.07 14.55
CA ALA A 293 -12.56 29.40 14.74
C ALA A 293 -12.25 29.21 16.24
N GLU A 294 -12.15 27.96 16.70
CA GLU A 294 -11.87 27.61 18.10
C GLU A 294 -10.46 28.04 18.54
N PHE A 295 -9.50 28.05 17.61
CA PHE A 295 -8.10 28.37 17.88
C PHE A 295 -7.57 29.40 16.88
N PRO A 296 -6.69 30.33 17.33
CA PRO A 296 -6.05 31.27 16.41
C PRO A 296 -5.11 30.51 15.47
N VAL A 297 -5.19 30.86 14.19
CA VAL A 297 -4.30 30.35 13.14
C VAL A 297 -2.87 30.82 13.40
N ASP A 298 -1.92 29.89 13.33
CA ASP A 298 -0.49 30.10 13.47
C ASP A 298 0.18 30.04 12.10
N GLU A 299 0.47 31.22 11.53
CA GLU A 299 1.05 31.33 10.19
C GLU A 299 2.49 30.84 10.10
N GLU A 300 3.27 30.90 11.19
CA GLU A 300 4.64 30.36 11.19
C GLU A 300 4.62 28.83 11.21
N LEU A 301 3.68 28.21 11.94
CA LEU A 301 3.46 26.76 11.87
C LEU A 301 3.11 26.31 10.45
N ARG A 302 2.20 27.02 9.79
CA ARG A 302 1.80 26.72 8.41
C ARG A 302 2.95 26.88 7.42
N LYS A 303 3.75 27.94 7.58
CA LYS A 303 4.95 28.19 6.77
C LYS A 303 5.98 27.08 6.94
N ALA A 304 6.22 26.62 8.17
CA ALA A 304 7.13 25.51 8.42
C ALA A 304 6.63 24.20 7.79
N PHE A 305 5.34 23.90 7.86
CA PHE A 305 4.78 22.73 7.17
C PHE A 305 4.78 22.85 5.65
N LYS A 306 4.71 24.06 5.07
CA LYS A 306 4.95 24.23 3.62
C LYS A 306 6.35 23.76 3.24
N THR A 307 7.36 24.08 4.05
CA THR A 307 8.73 23.59 3.86
C THR A 307 8.78 22.06 3.99
N VAL A 308 8.13 21.47 5.00
CA VAL A 308 8.06 20.01 5.16
C VAL A 308 7.40 19.33 3.96
N LEU A 309 6.26 19.84 3.50
CA LEU A 309 5.53 19.26 2.37
C LEU A 309 6.30 19.40 1.05
N ALA A 310 7.02 20.50 0.87
CA ALA A 310 7.91 20.67 -0.28
C ALA A 310 9.07 19.65 -0.26
N ASP A 311 9.68 19.40 0.90
CA ASP A 311 10.68 18.33 1.06
C ASP A 311 10.08 16.94 0.77
N LEU A 312 8.90 16.65 1.32
CA LEU A 312 8.23 15.36 1.13
C LEU A 312 7.83 15.09 -0.33
N ALA A 313 7.66 16.13 -1.15
CA ALA A 313 7.38 16.00 -2.59
C ALA A 313 8.54 15.35 -3.36
N GLU A 314 9.76 15.47 -2.86
CA GLU A 314 10.97 14.92 -3.48
C GLU A 314 11.51 13.68 -2.74
N ALA A 315 10.99 13.44 -1.53
CA ALA A 315 11.39 12.35 -0.66
C ALA A 315 10.86 10.98 -1.12
N PRO A 316 11.59 9.89 -0.82
CA PRO A 316 11.14 8.53 -1.11
C PRO A 316 9.95 8.08 -0.25
N THR A 317 9.71 8.75 0.89
CA THR A 317 8.69 8.37 1.87
C THR A 317 7.91 9.60 2.36
N PRO A 318 6.62 9.47 2.73
CA PRO A 318 5.82 10.55 3.33
C PRO A 318 6.14 10.84 4.80
N ASP A 319 7.23 10.27 5.34
CA ASP A 319 7.40 10.11 6.78
C ASP A 319 7.91 11.39 7.45
N VAL A 320 7.19 11.80 8.51
CA VAL A 320 7.62 12.77 9.51
C VAL A 320 7.73 12.03 10.84
N TYR A 321 8.92 12.06 11.43
CA TYR A 321 9.22 11.33 12.65
C TYR A 321 8.88 12.17 13.87
N VAL A 322 8.20 11.59 14.85
CA VAL A 322 7.74 12.29 16.04
C VAL A 322 8.61 11.89 17.22
N ALA A 323 9.43 12.84 17.68
CA ALA A 323 10.29 12.66 18.85
C ALA A 323 9.58 13.21 20.08
N PHE A 324 9.39 12.36 21.10
CA PHE A 324 8.71 12.76 22.32
C PHE A 324 9.63 12.83 23.51
N THR A 325 9.52 13.90 24.28
CA THR A 325 10.13 13.98 25.60
C THR A 325 9.06 14.35 26.62
N ASN A 326 9.11 13.70 27.79
CA ASN A 326 8.21 14.01 28.88
C ASN A 326 9.03 14.15 30.17
N LYS A 327 8.71 15.16 30.95
CA LYS A 327 9.19 15.38 32.31
C LYS A 327 8.00 15.67 33.21
N SER A 328 8.00 15.11 34.41
CA SER A 328 7.00 15.41 35.43
C SER A 328 7.67 15.95 36.68
N ASP A 329 7.15 17.05 37.20
CA ASP A 329 7.41 17.55 38.55
C ASP A 329 6.07 17.60 39.30
N LEU A 330 5.90 16.61 40.17
CA LEU A 330 4.70 16.47 40.99
C LEU A 330 4.90 17.02 42.39
N THR A 331 5.86 17.93 42.59
CA THR A 331 6.00 18.65 43.85
C THR A 331 4.79 19.56 44.05
N PRO A 332 4.09 19.52 45.20
CA PRO A 332 3.02 20.47 45.49
C PRO A 332 3.54 21.91 45.44
N PRO A 333 2.89 22.82 44.70
CA PRO A 333 3.31 24.21 44.63
C PRO A 333 2.99 24.94 45.94
N GLU A 334 3.84 25.89 46.35
CA GLU A 334 3.61 26.71 47.53
C GLU A 334 2.22 27.36 47.53
N GLY A 335 1.52 27.28 48.67
CA GLY A 335 0.17 27.82 48.86
C GLY A 335 -0.97 26.91 48.42
N HIS A 336 -0.68 25.64 48.09
CA HIS A 336 -1.73 24.66 47.75
C HIS A 336 -2.62 24.29 48.95
N GLU A 337 -2.16 24.51 50.18
CA GLU A 337 -2.85 24.17 51.41
C GLU A 337 -4.09 25.05 51.65
N GLU A 338 -4.02 26.33 51.26
CA GLU A 338 -5.16 27.25 51.38
C GLU A 338 -6.32 26.78 50.49
N VAL A 339 -6.03 26.46 49.22
CA VAL A 339 -7.03 25.96 48.27
C VAL A 339 -7.56 24.58 48.67
N PHE A 340 -6.71 23.73 49.26
CA PHE A 340 -7.15 22.45 49.80
C PHE A 340 -8.20 22.65 50.90
N ASN A 341 -7.94 23.55 51.85
CA ASN A 341 -8.87 23.85 52.94
C ASN A 341 -10.20 24.41 52.42
N ASP A 342 -10.17 25.27 51.41
CA ASP A 342 -11.39 25.78 50.76
C ASP A 342 -12.21 24.65 50.12
N MET A 343 -11.54 23.65 49.51
CA MET A 343 -12.22 22.49 48.91
C MET A 343 -12.88 21.57 49.95
N LEU A 344 -12.33 21.49 51.16
CA LEU A 344 -12.95 20.75 52.27
C LEU A 344 -14.33 21.32 52.65
N GLU A 345 -14.55 22.61 52.39
CA GLU A 345 -15.80 23.27 52.69
C GLU A 345 -16.91 22.99 51.67
N SER A 346 -16.59 22.39 50.51
CA SER A 346 -17.55 22.13 49.44
C SER A 346 -18.59 21.06 49.81
N ASP A 347 -19.84 21.26 49.35
CA ASP A 347 -20.96 20.38 49.70
C ASP A 347 -20.76 18.93 49.26
N SER A 348 -20.14 18.69 48.10
CA SER A 348 -19.85 17.32 47.62
C SER A 348 -18.81 16.62 48.49
N VAL A 349 -17.80 17.35 48.95
CA VAL A 349 -16.73 16.83 49.82
C VAL A 349 -17.27 16.53 51.21
N LYS A 350 -18.01 17.46 51.84
CA LYS A 350 -18.67 17.22 53.14
C LYS A 350 -19.64 16.04 53.11
N ARG A 351 -20.33 15.81 51.99
CA ARG A 351 -21.21 14.64 51.81
C ARG A 351 -20.44 13.32 51.69
N GLY A 352 -19.30 13.33 51.00
CA GLY A 352 -18.45 12.13 50.86
C GLY A 352 -17.65 11.81 52.12
N PHE A 353 -17.24 12.86 52.84
CA PHE A 353 -16.30 12.80 53.96
C PHE A 353 -16.77 13.72 55.10
N PRO A 354 -17.84 13.36 55.83
CA PRO A 354 -18.44 14.22 56.86
C PRO A 354 -17.53 14.52 58.05
N ASN A 355 -16.46 13.72 58.24
CA ASN A 355 -15.49 13.91 59.31
C ASN A 355 -14.26 14.75 58.87
N GLY A 356 -14.21 15.19 57.60
CA GLY A 356 -13.08 15.95 57.05
C GLY A 356 -11.88 15.11 56.59
N ASP A 357 -11.92 13.78 56.72
CA ASP A 357 -10.85 12.86 56.31
C ASP A 357 -10.81 12.62 54.78
N VAL A 358 -10.69 13.70 54.01
CA VAL A 358 -10.73 13.66 52.54
C VAL A 358 -9.37 13.25 51.99
N PRO A 359 -9.26 12.14 51.24
CA PRO A 359 -8.00 11.74 50.65
C PRO A 359 -7.69 12.60 49.41
N VAL A 360 -6.45 13.06 49.32
CA VAL A 360 -5.86 13.42 48.02
C VAL A 360 -5.41 12.12 47.37
N ILE A 361 -5.97 11.82 46.19
CA ILE A 361 -5.66 10.60 45.44
C ILE A 361 -4.19 10.66 45.02
N ASP A 362 -3.46 9.56 45.23
CA ASP A 362 -2.07 9.44 44.82
C ASP A 362 -1.97 9.27 43.30
N PRO A 363 -1.01 9.95 42.62
CA PRO A 363 -0.84 9.84 41.18
C PRO A 363 -0.38 8.45 40.70
N GLY A 364 0.21 7.62 41.59
CA GLY A 364 0.66 6.27 41.29
C GLY A 364 1.49 6.19 40.01
N ASP A 365 1.18 5.20 39.18
CA ASP A 365 1.89 4.96 37.91
C ASP A 365 1.39 5.85 36.76
N ALA A 366 0.43 6.76 36.99
CA ALA A 366 -0.16 7.56 35.93
C ALA A 366 0.87 8.39 35.16
N PHE A 367 1.98 8.77 35.77
CA PHE A 367 3.06 9.56 35.16
C PHE A 367 4.33 8.74 34.93
N SER A 368 4.23 7.41 34.94
CA SER A 368 5.35 6.54 34.62
C SER A 368 5.61 6.48 33.12
N ALA A 369 6.84 6.14 32.74
CA ALA A 369 7.27 6.02 31.34
C ALA A 369 6.37 5.08 30.50
N LYS A 370 5.75 4.07 31.13
CA LYS A 370 4.81 3.15 30.46
C LYS A 370 3.58 3.88 29.93
N TYR A 371 2.94 4.72 30.74
CA TYR A 371 1.73 5.45 30.35
C TYR A 371 2.07 6.61 29.42
N ASP A 372 3.26 7.18 29.55
CA ASP A 372 3.76 8.18 28.61
C ASP A 372 3.89 7.63 27.21
N ALA A 373 4.50 6.45 27.03
CA ALA A 373 4.64 5.81 25.72
C ALA A 373 3.27 5.63 25.03
N ALA A 374 2.24 5.27 25.78
CA ALA A 374 0.90 5.11 25.25
C ALA A 374 0.26 6.44 24.80
N ARG A 375 0.45 7.52 25.57
CA ARG A 375 -0.02 8.87 25.21
C ARG A 375 0.66 9.42 23.98
N ARG A 376 1.95 9.12 23.77
CA ARG A 376 2.66 9.42 22.51
C ARG A 376 1.93 8.80 21.32
N GLY A 377 1.51 7.53 21.44
CA GLY A 377 0.72 6.84 20.43
C GLY A 377 -0.62 7.53 20.15
N SER A 378 -1.31 8.00 21.20
CA SER A 378 -2.56 8.77 21.05
C SER A 378 -2.38 10.10 20.31
N PHE A 379 -1.32 10.87 20.59
CA PHE A 379 -1.03 12.08 19.82
C PHE A 379 -0.76 11.76 18.34
N ILE A 380 0.11 10.78 18.07
CA ILE A 380 0.45 10.38 16.69
C ILE A 380 -0.83 9.95 15.94
N GLN A 381 -1.71 9.20 16.60
CA GLN A 381 -2.98 8.79 16.02
C GLN A 381 -3.89 10.00 15.74
N VAL A 382 -4.14 10.85 16.73
CA VAL A 382 -5.08 11.99 16.61
C VAL A 382 -4.58 13.02 15.60
N SER A 383 -3.31 13.43 15.71
CA SER A 383 -2.68 14.34 14.75
C SER A 383 -2.59 13.71 13.37
N GLY A 384 -2.27 12.42 13.28
CA GLY A 384 -2.26 11.67 12.03
C GLY A 384 -3.62 11.68 11.35
N GLU A 385 -4.69 11.30 12.05
CA GLU A 385 -6.07 11.33 11.52
C GLU A 385 -6.49 12.73 11.04
N ALA A 386 -6.09 13.78 11.76
CA ALA A 386 -6.37 15.14 11.36
C ALA A 386 -5.61 15.55 10.10
N PHE A 387 -4.31 15.25 10.02
CA PHE A 387 -3.52 15.50 8.81
C PHE A 387 -4.05 14.72 7.61
N ARG A 388 -4.47 13.45 7.79
CA ARG A 388 -5.06 12.64 6.71
C ARG A 388 -6.30 13.29 6.10
N LYS A 389 -7.15 13.93 6.91
CA LYS A 389 -8.36 14.63 6.43
C LYS A 389 -8.03 15.82 5.53
N VAL A 390 -6.84 16.40 5.67
CA VAL A 390 -6.46 17.65 5.02
C VAL A 390 -5.51 17.42 3.86
N PHE A 391 -4.59 16.48 4.03
CA PHE A 391 -3.47 16.25 3.13
C PHE A 391 -3.59 14.97 2.32
N ASP A 392 -4.67 14.19 2.43
CA ASP A 392 -4.69 12.80 1.97
C ASP A 392 -3.70 11.93 2.78
N ALA A 393 -4.10 10.71 3.15
CA ALA A 393 -3.32 9.85 4.02
C ALA A 393 -1.96 9.44 3.46
N ASN A 394 -1.72 9.70 2.18
CA ASN A 394 -0.51 9.30 1.48
C ASN A 394 0.50 10.44 1.26
N LEU A 395 0.17 11.71 1.55
CA LEU A 395 1.14 12.82 1.41
C LEU A 395 1.95 13.08 2.69
N LEU A 396 1.43 12.70 3.86
CA LEU A 396 2.15 12.84 5.13
C LEU A 396 1.76 11.71 6.08
N ALA A 397 2.77 11.07 6.66
CA ALA A 397 2.61 10.02 7.66
C ALA A 397 3.44 10.36 8.91
N LEU A 398 2.81 10.36 10.07
CA LEU A 398 3.51 10.49 11.35
C LEU A 398 3.99 9.12 11.82
N LYS A 399 5.28 9.00 12.13
CA LYS A 399 5.89 7.79 12.69
C LYS A 399 6.56 8.11 14.02
N PRO A 400 6.50 7.23 15.05
CA PRO A 400 7.27 7.44 16.26
C PRO A 400 8.77 7.38 15.95
N LEU A 401 9.55 8.27 16.56
CA LEU A 401 11.01 8.16 16.60
C LEU A 401 11.41 7.46 17.90
N GLY A 402 12.16 6.37 17.82
CA GLY A 402 12.64 5.65 19.01
C GLY A 402 13.61 6.51 19.84
N ASP A 403 13.64 6.30 21.16
CA ASP A 403 14.47 7.10 22.10
C ASP A 403 16.00 7.06 21.80
N LYS A 404 16.46 6.12 20.96
CA LYS A 404 17.87 5.96 20.54
C LYS A 404 18.07 6.05 19.03
N GLU A 405 17.01 6.35 18.29
CA GLU A 405 17.06 6.40 16.84
C GLU A 405 17.66 7.75 16.39
N THR A 406 18.58 7.71 15.42
CA THR A 406 19.16 8.95 14.90
C THR A 406 18.11 9.82 14.22
N ARG A 407 18.28 11.14 14.36
CA ARG A 407 17.50 12.19 13.68
C ARG A 407 18.06 12.52 12.29
N ASP A 408 19.26 12.06 11.96
CA ASP A 408 19.95 12.44 10.73
C ASP A 408 19.15 12.06 9.49
N GLY A 409 18.96 13.02 8.58
CA GLY A 409 18.24 12.83 7.32
C GLY A 409 16.72 12.72 7.45
N LYS A 410 16.16 12.99 8.64
CA LYS A 410 14.72 12.86 8.93
C LYS A 410 14.08 14.20 9.20
N LEU A 411 12.85 14.36 8.73
CA LEU A 411 11.95 15.40 9.21
C LEU A 411 11.50 15.03 10.62
N VAL A 412 11.72 15.90 11.59
CA VAL A 412 11.43 15.61 13.01
C VAL A 412 10.44 16.62 13.58
N LEU A 413 9.28 16.14 14.00
CA LEU A 413 8.36 16.84 14.88
C LEU A 413 8.68 16.46 16.32
N GLN A 414 9.37 17.33 17.04
CA GLN A 414 9.63 17.14 18.46
C GLN A 414 8.47 17.72 19.28
N VAL A 415 7.95 16.90 20.19
CA VAL A 415 6.94 17.29 21.17
C VAL A 415 7.51 17.05 22.56
N SER A 416 7.76 18.12 23.30
CA SER A 416 8.16 18.06 24.69
C SER A 416 6.97 18.39 25.59
N SER A 417 6.85 17.70 26.72
CA SER A 417 5.86 18.03 27.75
C SER A 417 6.51 18.12 29.12
N GLU A 418 6.18 19.17 29.86
CA GLU A 418 6.48 19.30 31.29
C GLU A 418 5.17 19.33 32.08
N ILE A 419 4.99 18.33 32.92
CA ILE A 419 3.79 18.12 33.72
C ILE A 419 4.03 18.69 35.12
N LEU A 420 3.19 19.63 35.53
CA LEU A 420 3.32 20.36 36.79
C LEU A 420 2.03 20.24 37.60
N ARG A 421 2.15 20.18 38.93
CA ARG A 421 0.99 20.42 39.80
C ARG A 421 0.65 21.90 39.84
N THR A 422 -0.65 22.19 39.81
CA THR A 422 -1.17 23.54 40.08
C THR A 422 -1.60 23.66 41.54
N ARG A 423 -1.88 24.88 41.98
CA ARG A 423 -2.43 25.15 43.33
C ARG A 423 -3.87 24.66 43.51
N THR A 424 -4.52 24.22 42.44
CA THR A 424 -5.95 23.86 42.44
C THR A 424 -6.15 22.38 42.71
N TYR A 425 -7.39 21.99 43.01
CA TYR A 425 -7.81 20.60 43.10
C TYR A 425 -9.05 20.36 42.25
N PHE A 426 -9.16 19.17 41.69
CA PHE A 426 -10.40 18.66 41.10
C PHE A 426 -11.11 17.75 42.11
N ASP A 427 -12.43 17.91 42.24
CA ASP A 427 -13.28 17.00 43.01
C ASP A 427 -13.64 15.79 42.15
N TYR A 428 -13.13 14.60 42.52
CA TYR A 428 -13.55 13.36 41.90
C TYR A 428 -14.79 12.83 42.62
N TYR A 429 -15.95 12.92 41.98
CA TYR A 429 -17.23 12.56 42.60
C TYR A 429 -18.00 11.52 41.79
N ASN A 430 -18.98 10.87 42.43
CA ASN A 430 -20.09 10.22 41.73
C ASN A 430 -21.40 10.96 41.99
N THR A 431 -22.39 10.70 41.14
CA THR A 431 -23.75 11.16 41.35
C THR A 431 -24.54 10.05 42.02
N ASN A 432 -25.08 10.29 43.21
CA ASN A 432 -25.88 9.31 43.93
C ASN A 432 -27.32 9.21 43.34
N ALA A 433 -28.14 8.30 43.90
CA ALA A 433 -29.53 8.12 43.45
C ALA A 433 -30.42 9.39 43.60
N ALA A 434 -30.07 10.29 44.51
CA ALA A 434 -30.72 11.59 44.70
C ALA A 434 -30.17 12.68 43.75
N LYS A 435 -29.41 12.30 42.71
CA LYS A 435 -28.76 13.21 41.74
C LYS A 435 -27.81 14.21 42.39
N GLN A 436 -27.27 13.85 43.54
CA GLN A 436 -26.34 14.67 44.32
C GLN A 436 -24.91 14.21 44.10
N ARG A 437 -23.98 15.15 43.92
CA ARG A 437 -22.53 14.88 43.84
C ARG A 437 -22.03 14.44 45.22
N VAL A 438 -21.37 13.28 45.28
CA VAL A 438 -20.72 12.76 46.49
C VAL A 438 -19.25 12.52 46.16
N SER A 439 -18.36 13.24 46.83
CA SER A 439 -16.92 13.15 46.58
C SER A 439 -16.40 11.76 46.92
N LYS A 440 -15.44 11.30 46.12
CA LYS A 440 -14.62 10.10 46.31
C LYS A 440 -13.17 10.44 46.65
N GLY A 441 -12.82 11.72 46.66
CA GLY A 441 -11.48 12.24 46.95
C GLY A 441 -11.14 13.43 46.07
N LEU A 442 -10.01 14.07 46.39
CA LEU A 442 -9.49 15.21 45.64
C LEU A 442 -8.31 14.77 44.76
N LEU A 443 -8.19 15.41 43.62
CA LEU A 443 -7.06 15.27 42.71
C LEU A 443 -6.32 16.60 42.69
N PHE A 444 -5.00 16.59 42.91
CA PHE A 444 -4.18 17.76 42.57
C PHE A 444 -4.46 18.18 41.12
N GLY A 445 -4.67 19.47 40.93
CA GLY A 445 -4.72 20.07 39.61
C GLY A 445 -3.40 19.87 38.89
N ILE A 446 -3.49 19.61 37.59
CA ILE A 446 -2.34 19.37 36.73
C ILE A 446 -2.37 20.40 35.61
N ALA A 447 -1.19 20.88 35.27
CA ALA A 447 -0.89 21.68 34.12
C ALA A 447 0.11 20.93 33.24
N VAL A 448 0.02 21.10 31.94
CA VAL A 448 1.02 20.59 31.00
C VAL A 448 1.53 21.75 30.16
N VAL A 449 2.83 22.03 30.29
CA VAL A 449 3.57 22.93 29.40
C VAL A 449 4.04 22.09 28.22
N TRP A 450 3.68 22.51 27.02
CA TRP A 450 4.03 21.85 25.77
C TRP A 450 5.02 22.68 25.01
N GLU A 451 5.98 22.02 24.38
CA GLU A 451 6.89 22.61 23.43
C GLU A 451 6.79 21.82 22.12
N LEU A 452 6.38 22.48 21.05
CA LEU A 452 6.38 21.93 19.70
C LEU A 452 7.57 22.49 18.94
N LYS A 453 8.43 21.60 18.45
CA LYS A 453 9.55 21.94 17.57
C LYS A 453 9.47 21.15 16.28
N LEU A 454 9.76 21.78 15.16
CA LEU A 454 9.81 21.13 13.85
C LEU A 454 11.19 21.35 13.23
N PHE A 455 11.82 20.27 12.80
CA PHE A 455 13.14 20.26 12.20
C PHE A 455 13.08 19.67 10.78
N ASP A 456 13.90 20.22 9.88
CA ASP A 456 14.16 19.61 8.58
C ASP A 456 15.17 18.45 8.66
N ARG A 457 15.48 17.84 7.51
CA ARG A 457 16.41 16.71 7.40
C ARG A 457 17.86 17.05 7.76
N GLU A 458 18.22 18.32 7.71
CA GLU A 458 19.54 18.84 8.08
C GLU A 458 19.63 19.16 9.59
N GLY A 459 18.52 19.00 10.32
CA GLY A 459 18.40 19.32 11.73
C GLY A 459 18.20 20.82 11.99
N LYS A 460 17.90 21.62 10.98
CA LYS A 460 17.59 23.04 11.15
C LYS A 460 16.19 23.20 11.71
N LEU A 461 16.08 24.03 12.74
CA LEU A 461 14.79 24.39 13.35
C LEU A 461 13.96 25.24 12.37
N LEU A 462 12.79 24.73 12.01
CA LEU A 462 11.82 25.41 11.16
C LEU A 462 10.75 26.16 11.96
N TYR A 463 10.39 25.63 13.13
CA TYR A 463 9.33 26.19 13.98
C TYR A 463 9.50 25.76 15.43
N GLU A 464 9.14 26.65 16.34
CA GLU A 464 9.11 26.42 17.78
C GLU A 464 7.92 27.19 18.39
N LYS A 465 7.15 26.52 19.23
CA LYS A 465 6.10 27.15 20.03
C LYS A 465 5.99 26.47 21.38
N GLU A 466 5.94 27.29 22.42
CA GLU A 466 5.50 26.88 23.74
C GLU A 466 4.00 27.18 23.88
N THR A 467 3.25 26.24 24.43
CA THR A 467 1.85 26.44 24.82
C THR A 467 1.56 25.73 26.14
N PHE A 468 0.42 26.03 26.72
CA PHE A 468 0.01 25.49 28.00
C PHE A 468 -1.40 24.92 27.86
N SER A 469 -1.61 23.71 28.38
CA SER A 469 -2.96 23.15 28.50
C SER A 469 -3.24 22.69 29.93
N THR A 470 -4.49 22.88 30.35
CA THR A 470 -5.05 22.19 31.51
C THR A 470 -5.93 21.03 31.05
N PRO A 471 -6.01 19.94 31.83
CA PRO A 471 -7.07 18.93 31.67
C PRO A 471 -8.45 19.59 31.66
N GLY A 472 -9.43 18.94 31.02
CA GLY A 472 -10.81 19.42 31.04
C GLY A 472 -11.37 19.53 32.47
N SER A 473 -12.18 20.56 32.73
CA SER A 473 -12.76 20.83 34.06
C SER A 473 -13.94 19.92 34.42
N ASP A 474 -14.66 19.41 33.43
CA ASP A 474 -15.87 18.58 33.60
C ASP A 474 -15.76 17.28 32.80
N LEU A 475 -14.83 16.42 33.23
CA LEU A 475 -14.62 15.11 32.60
C LEU A 475 -15.56 14.05 33.19
N TYR A 476 -16.25 13.33 32.31
CA TYR A 476 -16.95 12.11 32.65
C TYR A 476 -15.99 10.92 32.57
N ILE A 477 -15.88 10.19 33.67
CA ILE A 477 -14.98 9.05 33.80
C ILE A 477 -15.80 7.76 33.75
N ASP A 478 -15.61 6.98 32.70
CA ASP A 478 -16.14 5.61 32.61
C ASP A 478 -15.20 4.65 33.36
N SER A 479 -15.38 4.59 34.69
CA SER A 479 -14.57 3.77 35.59
C SER A 479 -15.11 2.34 35.71
N LYS A 480 -14.22 1.35 35.65
CA LYS A 480 -14.51 -0.06 35.94
C LYS A 480 -14.04 -0.43 37.35
N PRO A 481 -14.67 -1.43 38.00
CA PRO A 481 -14.23 -1.89 39.32
C PRO A 481 -12.77 -2.38 39.39
N THR A 482 -12.22 -2.78 38.24
CA THR A 482 -10.84 -3.27 38.10
C THR A 482 -9.82 -2.16 37.88
N ASP A 483 -10.26 -0.91 37.70
CA ASP A 483 -9.35 0.19 37.42
C ASP A 483 -8.55 0.56 38.69
N PRO A 484 -7.24 0.85 38.56
CA PRO A 484 -6.46 1.31 39.69
C PRO A 484 -6.99 2.67 40.17
N LYS A 485 -6.87 2.97 41.47
CA LYS A 485 -7.36 4.24 42.05
C LYS A 485 -6.78 5.47 41.35
N TRP A 486 -5.54 5.40 40.86
CA TRP A 486 -4.86 6.47 40.14
C TRP A 486 -5.27 6.58 38.66
N ALA A 487 -6.14 5.70 38.13
CA ALA A 487 -6.59 5.73 36.73
C ALA A 487 -7.18 7.08 36.31
N VAL A 488 -7.81 7.78 37.26
CA VAL A 488 -8.35 9.14 37.08
C VAL A 488 -7.28 10.16 36.68
N TYR A 489 -6.05 10.03 37.17
CA TYR A 489 -4.92 10.87 36.72
C TYR A 489 -4.50 10.54 35.29
N SER A 490 -4.54 9.25 34.91
CA SER A 490 -4.25 8.90 33.52
C SER A 490 -5.27 9.52 32.57
N ILE A 491 -6.55 9.48 32.93
CA ILE A 491 -7.62 10.09 32.16
C ILE A 491 -7.46 11.62 32.06
N LEU A 492 -7.11 12.30 33.16
CA LEU A 492 -6.80 13.73 33.13
C LEU A 492 -5.69 14.04 32.12
N MET A 493 -4.63 13.23 32.11
CA MET A 493 -3.54 13.38 31.14
C MET A 493 -3.97 13.09 29.71
N ASP A 494 -4.73 12.02 29.47
CA ASP A 494 -5.22 11.69 28.13
C ASP A 494 -6.11 12.81 27.57
N SER A 495 -6.90 13.46 28.43
CA SER A 495 -7.65 14.68 28.08
C SER A 495 -6.73 15.85 27.72
N ALA A 496 -5.65 16.08 28.46
CA ALA A 496 -4.69 17.15 28.17
C ALA A 496 -3.97 16.93 26.82
N TYR A 497 -3.51 15.72 26.53
CA TYR A 497 -2.90 15.34 25.25
C TYR A 497 -3.90 15.48 24.09
N TYR A 498 -5.15 15.08 24.29
CA TYR A 498 -6.21 15.24 23.30
C TYR A 498 -6.45 16.72 23.00
N ASN A 499 -6.60 17.56 24.03
CA ASN A 499 -6.83 18.99 23.89
C ASN A 499 -5.65 19.70 23.21
N TYR A 500 -4.42 19.35 23.59
CA TYR A 500 -3.23 19.86 22.91
C TYR A 500 -3.21 19.49 21.43
N SER A 501 -3.56 18.24 21.09
CA SER A 501 -3.65 17.81 19.69
C SER A 501 -4.67 18.65 18.92
N ARG A 502 -5.84 18.93 19.50
CA ARG A 502 -6.86 19.83 18.91
C ARG A 502 -6.29 21.21 18.65
N GLU A 503 -5.60 21.78 19.63
CA GLU A 503 -5.02 23.13 19.53
C GLU A 503 -4.03 23.19 18.37
N ILE A 504 -3.10 22.24 18.25
CA ILE A 504 -2.14 22.21 17.14
C ILE A 504 -2.86 22.11 15.80
N ILE A 505 -3.88 21.25 15.69
CA ILE A 505 -4.68 21.10 14.47
C ILE A 505 -5.46 22.38 14.14
N GLY A 506 -6.06 23.00 15.15
CA GLY A 506 -6.81 24.25 15.01
C GLY A 506 -5.92 25.43 14.64
N SER A 507 -4.77 25.56 15.31
CA SER A 507 -3.74 26.55 14.97
C SER A 507 -3.15 26.33 13.60
N PHE A 508 -3.17 25.11 13.07
CA PHE A 508 -2.83 24.86 11.68
C PHE A 508 -3.84 25.47 10.67
N GLY A 509 -4.98 25.97 11.15
CA GLY A 509 -6.08 26.49 10.34
C GLY A 509 -7.04 25.40 9.84
N LEU A 510 -7.06 24.26 10.51
CA LEU A 510 -7.92 23.12 10.20
C LEU A 510 -9.04 23.04 11.21
N VAL A 511 -10.11 22.32 10.84
CA VAL A 511 -11.16 21.99 11.81
C VAL A 511 -10.59 21.00 12.82
N PRO A 512 -10.45 21.37 14.11
CA PRO A 512 -10.01 20.43 15.12
C PRO A 512 -11.04 19.30 15.27
N PRO A 513 -10.68 18.15 15.87
CA PRO A 513 -11.64 17.11 16.25
C PRO A 513 -12.82 17.66 17.08
N ALA A 514 -13.83 16.87 17.45
CA ALA A 514 -14.91 17.32 18.35
C ALA A 514 -14.49 17.27 19.82
N ILE A 515 -14.93 18.20 20.68
CA ILE A 515 -14.52 18.21 22.10
C ILE A 515 -14.94 16.88 22.73
N LYS A 516 -14.01 16.23 23.42
CA LYS A 516 -14.25 14.98 24.13
C LYS A 516 -14.34 15.27 25.62
N GLN A 517 -15.48 14.95 26.22
CA GLN A 517 -15.71 15.11 27.67
C GLN A 517 -15.75 13.77 28.40
N SER A 518 -15.88 12.65 27.69
CA SER A 518 -15.94 11.31 28.28
C SER A 518 -14.70 10.51 27.94
N PHE A 519 -14.04 9.96 28.95
CA PHE A 519 -12.83 9.17 28.83
C PHE A 519 -12.95 7.92 29.71
N ALA A 520 -12.37 6.83 29.21
CA ALA A 520 -12.27 5.57 29.93
C ALA A 520 -10.79 5.26 30.16
N TYR A 521 -10.49 4.62 31.28
CA TYR A 521 -9.13 4.16 31.53
C TYR A 521 -8.79 3.04 30.54
N SER A 522 -7.75 3.29 29.75
CA SER A 522 -7.17 2.27 28.89
C SER A 522 -6.04 1.60 29.66
N ASN A 523 -6.25 0.34 30.05
CA ASN A 523 -5.13 -0.48 30.49
C ASN A 523 -4.26 -0.73 29.24
N TYR A 524 -3.22 0.09 29.08
CA TYR A 524 -2.23 -0.10 28.01
C TYR A 524 -1.49 -1.40 28.32
N GLY A 525 -2.09 -2.49 27.82
CA GLY A 525 -1.66 -3.85 28.04
C GLY A 525 -0.28 -4.06 27.45
N VAL A 526 0.48 -4.87 28.18
CA VAL A 526 1.77 -5.45 27.78
C VAL A 526 1.52 -6.32 26.55
N GLY A 527 1.49 -5.71 25.37
CA GLY A 527 1.81 -6.38 24.11
C GLY A 527 3.33 -6.35 23.97
N GLY A 528 4.00 -7.25 24.69
CA GLY A 528 5.40 -7.59 24.42
C GLY A 528 5.51 -8.37 23.12
#